data_AF-A0A1Q8RTC3-F1
#
_entry.id   AF-A0A1Q8RTC3-F1
#
_cell.length_a   1.000
_cell.length_b   1.000
_cell.length_c   1.000
_cell.angle_alpha   90.00
_cell.angle_beta   90.00
_cell.angle_gamma   90.00
#
_symmetry.space_group_name_H-M   'P 1'
#
loop_
_entity.id
_entity.type
_entity.pdbx_description
1 polymer ?
#
loop_
_entity_poly.entity_id
_entity_poly.type
_entity_poly.pdbx_seq_one_letter_code
_entity_poly.pdbx_strand_id
1 'polypeptide(L)'
;MSASLTTTTVSSYADIASKGPKQTPEEAAAPQPPEVSVESVASTASLVDVDIPSVHTVPNDFLEQDVKTETQADRIAREEEEEKARAEADLAKKKAASKARKADSWLKRQFSSLSDGSASALVVSNLVGVVGLSAFLGYKAWGLYERGRLSWQNVGLGLGILGVVGLGEGIFGSYLYKTKGKK
;
A
#
# COMPACT_ATOMS: atom_id res chain seq x y z
N MET A 1 48.71 -3.21 38.17
CA MET A 1 48.00 -2.90 36.91
C MET A 1 48.39 -3.96 35.89
N SER A 2 47.43 -4.76 35.42
CA SER A 2 47.50 -5.45 34.12
C SER A 2 46.09 -5.94 33.79
N ALA A 3 45.45 -5.24 32.86
CA ALA A 3 44.13 -5.59 32.35
C ALA A 3 44.28 -6.71 31.31
N SER A 4 43.53 -7.80 31.48
CA SER A 4 43.41 -8.86 30.48
C SER A 4 42.20 -8.53 29.60
N LEU A 5 42.46 -8.21 28.33
CA LEU A 5 41.44 -7.89 27.33
C LEU A 5 40.86 -9.20 26.78
N THR A 6 39.59 -9.48 27.07
CA THR A 6 38.82 -10.55 26.43
C THR A 6 38.42 -10.12 25.02
N THR A 7 39.03 -10.71 24.00
CA THR A 7 38.68 -10.51 22.60
C THR A 7 37.40 -11.29 22.26
N THR A 8 36.28 -10.58 22.09
CA THR A 8 35.04 -11.16 21.56
C THR A 8 35.20 -11.45 20.06
N THR A 9 35.25 -12.72 19.68
CA THR A 9 35.27 -13.16 18.27
C THR A 9 33.92 -12.92 17.62
N VAL A 10 33.76 -11.79 16.93
CA VAL A 10 32.60 -11.54 16.06
C VAL A 10 32.80 -12.37 14.78
N SER A 11 32.04 -13.46 14.63
CA SER A 11 32.08 -14.29 13.41
C SER A 11 31.42 -13.56 12.24
N SER A 12 32.03 -13.61 11.05
CA SER A 12 31.50 -12.98 9.83
C SER A 12 30.22 -13.67 9.36
N TYR A 13 29.28 -12.91 8.78
CA TYR A 13 28.04 -13.45 8.19
C TYR A 13 28.32 -14.54 7.14
N ALA A 14 29.42 -14.41 6.40
CA ALA A 14 29.86 -15.39 5.42
C ALA A 14 30.22 -16.76 6.04
N ASP A 15 30.80 -16.76 7.25
CA ASP A 15 31.16 -17.99 7.97
C ASP A 15 29.95 -18.70 8.58
N ILE A 16 28.87 -17.96 8.81
CA ILE A 16 27.60 -18.51 9.32
C ILE A 16 26.78 -19.08 8.14
N ALA A 17 26.73 -18.37 7.01
CA ALA A 17 25.99 -18.80 5.81
C ALA A 17 26.56 -20.09 5.19
N SER A 18 27.88 -20.29 5.24
CA SER A 18 28.54 -21.50 4.72
C SER A 18 28.30 -22.76 5.56
N LYS A 19 27.75 -22.62 6.78
CA LYS A 19 27.42 -23.72 7.69
C LYS A 19 25.94 -24.13 7.67
N GLY A 20 25.20 -23.71 6.65
CA GLY A 20 23.80 -24.12 6.45
C GLY A 20 23.64 -25.64 6.37
N PRO A 21 22.43 -26.17 6.65
CA PRO A 21 22.15 -27.60 6.54
C PRO A 21 22.49 -28.11 5.14
N LYS A 22 23.37 -29.11 5.06
CA LYS A 22 23.76 -29.73 3.79
C LYS A 22 22.60 -30.61 3.32
N GLN A 23 22.07 -30.31 2.14
CA GLN A 23 21.02 -31.11 1.51
C GLN A 23 21.54 -32.53 1.28
N THR A 24 20.75 -33.53 1.67
CA THR A 24 21.08 -34.93 1.42
C THR A 24 21.03 -35.20 -0.10
N PRO A 25 21.83 -36.15 -0.63
CA PRO A 25 21.82 -36.45 -2.06
C PRO A 25 20.44 -36.91 -2.57
N GLU A 26 19.61 -37.48 -1.70
CA GLU A 26 18.22 -37.86 -2.02
C GLU A 26 17.30 -36.64 -2.16
N GLU A 27 17.46 -35.60 -1.32
CA GLU A 27 16.70 -34.34 -1.48
C GLU A 27 17.18 -33.49 -2.66
N ALA A 28 18.44 -33.62 -3.07
CA ALA A 28 19.00 -32.92 -4.22
C ALA A 28 18.59 -33.54 -5.57
N ALA A 29 18.01 -34.74 -5.55
CA ALA A 29 17.50 -35.37 -6.75
C ALA A 29 16.23 -34.64 -7.22
N ALA A 30 16.27 -34.15 -8.47
CA ALA A 30 15.07 -33.66 -9.12
C ALA A 30 14.05 -34.81 -9.24
N PRO A 31 12.75 -34.55 -9.07
CA PRO A 31 11.72 -35.56 -9.31
C PRO A 31 11.86 -36.07 -10.76
N GLN A 32 11.79 -37.39 -10.95
CA GLN A 32 11.89 -37.97 -12.28
C GLN A 32 10.79 -37.39 -13.18
N PRO A 33 11.10 -36.95 -14.40
CA PRO A 33 10.10 -36.42 -15.32
C PRO A 33 9.09 -37.52 -15.65
N PRO A 34 7.78 -37.20 -15.71
CA PRO A 34 6.77 -38.19 -16.08
C PRO A 34 7.05 -38.72 -17.49
N GLU A 35 7.12 -40.05 -17.63
CA GLU A 35 7.27 -40.71 -18.92
C GLU A 35 5.97 -40.56 -19.72
N VAL A 36 6.07 -39.96 -20.91
CA VAL A 36 4.93 -39.82 -21.83
C VAL A 36 4.77 -41.14 -22.57
N SER A 37 3.65 -41.83 -22.39
CA SER A 37 3.31 -43.03 -23.16
C SER A 37 3.20 -42.67 -24.65
N VAL A 38 4.18 -43.09 -25.45
CA VAL A 38 4.20 -42.87 -26.90
C VAL A 38 3.32 -43.93 -27.58
N GLU A 39 2.03 -43.95 -27.28
CA GLU A 39 1.09 -44.76 -28.05
C GLU A 39 0.72 -44.00 -29.34
N SER A 40 1.27 -44.52 -30.43
CA SER A 40 0.78 -44.40 -31.81
C SER A 40 0.57 -42.98 -32.37
N VAL A 41 1.51 -42.61 -33.24
CA VAL A 41 1.33 -41.73 -34.42
C VAL A 41 -0.06 -41.88 -35.03
N ALA A 42 -0.97 -40.97 -34.68
CA ALA A 42 -2.22 -40.79 -35.41
C ALA A 42 -2.57 -39.30 -35.43
N SER A 43 -2.49 -38.73 -36.63
CA SER A 43 -3.03 -37.42 -37.06
C SER A 43 -2.05 -36.25 -37.17
N THR A 44 -1.09 -36.35 -38.10
CA THR A 44 -0.49 -35.18 -38.78
C THR A 44 -1.29 -34.73 -40.01
N ALA A 45 -2.44 -35.38 -40.29
CA ALA A 45 -3.22 -35.17 -41.52
C ALA A 45 -4.28 -34.06 -41.43
N SER A 46 -4.34 -33.30 -40.32
CA SER A 46 -5.19 -32.12 -40.17
C SER A 46 -4.35 -30.86 -39.99
N LEU A 47 -3.28 -30.72 -40.80
CA LEU A 47 -2.67 -29.43 -41.08
C LEU A 47 -3.62 -28.69 -42.03
N VAL A 48 -4.75 -28.27 -41.46
CA VAL A 48 -5.81 -27.53 -42.13
C VAL A 48 -5.25 -26.23 -42.67
N ASP A 49 -5.69 -25.95 -43.89
CA ASP A 49 -5.45 -24.78 -44.70
C ASP A 49 -5.16 -23.51 -43.90
N VAL A 50 -3.97 -22.97 -44.14
CA VAL A 50 -3.54 -21.70 -43.60
C VAL A 50 -4.14 -20.64 -44.53
N ASP A 51 -5.46 -20.44 -44.43
CA ASP A 51 -6.13 -19.24 -44.92
C ASP A 51 -5.62 -18.05 -44.08
N ILE A 52 -4.39 -17.60 -44.35
CA ILE A 52 -3.90 -16.30 -43.89
C ILE A 52 -4.37 -15.28 -44.91
N PRO A 53 -5.38 -14.45 -44.61
CA PRO A 53 -5.58 -13.25 -45.39
C PRO A 53 -4.42 -12.30 -45.10
N SER A 54 -3.79 -11.86 -46.18
CA SER A 54 -2.89 -10.71 -46.27
C SER A 54 -1.49 -10.90 -45.70
N VAL A 55 -0.52 -10.90 -46.63
CA VAL A 55 0.82 -10.37 -46.38
C VAL A 55 0.67 -9.05 -45.62
N HIS A 56 1.15 -8.99 -44.38
CA HIS A 56 1.25 -7.74 -43.66
C HIS A 56 2.40 -6.95 -44.30
N THR A 57 2.07 -6.04 -45.21
CA THR A 57 3.06 -5.10 -45.73
C THR A 57 3.45 -4.17 -44.61
N VAL A 58 4.73 -4.18 -44.26
CA VAL A 58 5.29 -3.23 -43.32
C VAL A 58 5.08 -1.82 -43.90
N PRO A 59 4.48 -0.89 -43.15
CA PRO A 59 4.35 0.50 -43.57
C PRO A 59 5.73 1.10 -43.94
N ASN A 60 5.79 1.94 -44.98
CA ASN A 60 7.07 2.53 -45.44
C ASN A 60 7.76 3.39 -44.37
N ASP A 61 7.00 3.88 -43.39
CA ASP A 61 7.42 4.69 -42.25
C ASP A 61 7.89 3.86 -41.04
N PHE A 62 7.89 2.52 -41.11
CA PHE A 62 8.29 1.64 -40.00
C PHE A 62 9.71 1.91 -39.47
N LEU A 63 10.62 2.39 -40.32
CA LEU A 63 11.97 2.75 -39.90
C LEU A 63 11.99 4.03 -39.05
N GLU A 64 11.08 4.96 -39.31
CA GLU A 64 10.95 6.27 -38.68
C GLU A 64 10.12 6.24 -37.39
N GLN A 65 9.32 5.19 -37.17
CA GLN A 65 8.53 5.04 -35.95
C GLN A 65 9.41 4.79 -34.71
N ASP A 66 9.15 5.54 -33.64
CA ASP A 66 9.82 5.38 -32.34
C ASP A 66 9.43 4.06 -31.63
N VAL A 67 8.21 3.57 -31.88
CA VAL A 67 7.68 2.32 -31.32
C VAL A 67 7.33 1.39 -32.46
N LYS A 68 8.12 0.32 -32.63
CA LYS A 68 8.04 -0.56 -33.81
C LYS A 68 7.23 -1.82 -33.57
N THR A 69 6.90 -2.13 -32.32
CA THR A 69 6.11 -3.30 -31.96
C THR A 69 4.99 -2.94 -31.00
N GLU A 70 3.85 -3.61 -31.16
CA GLU A 70 2.70 -3.54 -30.24
C GLU A 70 3.14 -3.78 -28.78
N THR A 71 4.04 -4.75 -28.56
CA THR A 71 4.60 -5.06 -27.24
C THR A 71 5.46 -3.93 -26.64
N GLN A 72 6.07 -3.09 -27.48
CA GLN A 72 6.82 -1.93 -27.02
C GLN A 72 5.86 -0.77 -26.69
N ALA A 73 4.78 -0.62 -27.45
CA ALA A 73 3.70 0.32 -27.15
C ALA A 73 3.04 0.00 -25.79
N ASP A 74 2.70 -1.28 -25.56
CA ASP A 74 2.10 -1.74 -24.31
C ASP A 74 3.00 -1.50 -23.09
N ARG A 75 4.32 -1.62 -23.27
CA ARG A 75 5.29 -1.33 -22.20
C ARG A 75 5.33 0.16 -21.88
N ILE A 76 5.41 1.02 -22.90
CA ILE A 76 5.43 2.48 -22.72
C ILE A 76 4.13 2.97 -22.08
N ALA A 77 2.98 2.46 -22.54
CA ALA A 77 1.68 2.79 -21.95
C ALA A 77 1.62 2.44 -20.45
N ARG A 78 2.13 1.26 -20.07
CA ARG A 78 2.18 0.84 -18.67
C ARG A 78 3.15 1.68 -17.84
N GLU A 79 4.33 1.99 -18.37
CA GLU A 79 5.33 2.84 -17.71
C GLU A 79 4.78 4.26 -17.50
N GLU A 80 4.06 4.82 -18.47
CA GLU A 80 3.37 6.12 -18.34
C GLU A 80 2.23 6.10 -17.31
N GLU A 81 1.42 5.04 -17.28
CA GLU A 81 0.36 4.88 -16.27
C GLU A 81 0.95 4.80 -14.86
N GLU A 82 2.04 4.06 -14.68
CA GLU A 82 2.76 4.00 -13.43
C GLU A 82 3.38 5.34 -13.03
N GLU A 83 3.94 6.09 -13.99
CA GLU A 83 4.51 7.41 -13.71
C GLU A 83 3.42 8.42 -13.33
N LYS A 84 2.28 8.43 -14.04
CA LYS A 84 1.11 9.25 -13.71
C LYS A 84 0.57 8.88 -12.32
N ALA A 85 0.44 7.60 -12.01
CA ALA A 85 0.00 7.14 -10.71
C ALA A 85 0.97 7.56 -9.58
N ARG A 86 2.28 7.50 -9.82
CA ARG A 86 3.30 7.96 -8.86
C ARG A 86 3.24 9.47 -8.67
N ALA A 87 3.10 10.24 -9.75
CA ALA A 87 2.97 11.70 -9.67
C ALA A 87 1.72 12.11 -8.90
N GLU A 88 0.57 11.47 -9.17
CA GLU A 88 -0.68 11.70 -8.43
C GLU A 88 -0.54 11.32 -6.95
N ALA A 89 0.08 10.18 -6.65
CA ALA A 89 0.34 9.75 -5.29
C ALA A 89 1.24 10.76 -4.54
N ASP A 90 2.27 11.30 -5.16
CA ASP A 90 3.15 12.29 -4.54
C ASP A 90 2.47 13.65 -4.35
N LEU A 91 1.62 14.07 -5.29
CA LEU A 91 0.77 15.25 -5.11
C LEU A 91 -0.23 15.04 -3.97
N ALA A 92 -0.85 13.87 -3.89
CA ALA A 92 -1.76 13.50 -2.80
C ALA A 92 -1.03 13.49 -1.46
N LYS A 93 0.18 12.93 -1.38
CA LYS A 93 1.04 12.97 -0.18
C LYS A 93 1.38 14.40 0.23
N LYS A 94 1.79 15.26 -0.71
CA LYS A 94 2.08 16.68 -0.42
C LYS A 94 0.84 17.42 0.11
N LYS A 95 -0.32 17.21 -0.52
CA LYS A 95 -1.60 17.75 -0.05
C LYS A 95 -1.95 17.23 1.35
N ALA A 96 -1.81 15.94 1.60
CA ALA A 96 -2.03 15.33 2.91
C ALA A 96 -1.07 15.90 3.97
N ALA A 97 0.21 16.02 3.66
CA ALA A 97 1.22 16.59 4.56
C ALA A 97 0.93 18.06 4.91
N SER A 98 0.52 18.87 3.92
CA SER A 98 0.14 20.26 4.18
C SER A 98 -1.12 20.38 5.05
N LYS A 99 -2.13 19.52 4.83
CA LYS A 99 -3.32 19.43 5.69
C LYS A 99 -2.96 19.00 7.10
N ALA A 100 -2.09 18.00 7.25
CA ALA A 100 -1.62 17.53 8.55
C ALA A 100 -0.91 18.65 9.33
N ARG A 101 -0.03 19.42 8.68
CA ARG A 101 0.62 20.59 9.30
C ARG A 101 -0.37 21.68 9.73
N LYS A 102 -1.41 21.94 8.91
CA LYS A 102 -2.47 22.89 9.28
C LYS A 102 -3.28 22.40 10.47
N ALA A 103 -3.63 21.11 10.50
CA ALA A 103 -4.34 20.50 11.61
C ALA A 103 -3.50 20.54 12.91
N ASP A 104 -2.21 20.22 12.84
CA ASP A 104 -1.29 20.32 13.99
C ASP A 104 -1.19 21.76 14.53
N SER A 105 -1.07 22.74 13.63
CA SER A 105 -1.06 24.16 14.03
C SER A 105 -2.38 24.59 14.68
N TRP A 106 -3.51 24.14 14.15
CA TRP A 106 -4.83 24.40 14.74
C TRP A 106 -4.98 23.75 16.11
N LEU A 107 -4.60 22.47 16.26
CA LEU A 107 -4.63 21.74 17.53
C LEU A 107 -3.74 22.39 18.58
N LYS A 108 -2.51 22.79 18.21
CA LYS A 108 -1.61 23.53 19.11
C LYS A 108 -2.26 24.82 19.60
N ARG A 109 -2.88 25.58 18.70
CA ARG A 109 -3.54 26.84 19.05
C ARG A 109 -4.75 26.63 19.96
N GLN A 110 -5.54 25.58 19.73
CA GLN A 110 -6.62 25.19 20.64
C GLN A 110 -6.09 24.76 22.00
N PHE A 111 -5.06 23.93 22.05
CA PHE A 111 -4.47 23.48 23.30
C PHE A 111 -3.88 24.64 24.11
N SER A 112 -3.17 25.56 23.46
CA SER A 112 -2.67 26.79 24.09
C SER A 112 -3.81 27.64 24.67
N SER A 113 -4.92 27.79 23.94
CA SER A 113 -6.09 28.54 24.45
C SER A 113 -6.74 27.90 25.68
N LEU A 114 -6.64 26.57 25.82
CA LEU A 114 -7.14 25.83 26.98
C LEU A 114 -6.18 25.90 28.17
N SER A 115 -4.86 25.90 27.92
CA SER A 115 -3.84 26.03 28.98
C SER A 115 -3.80 27.44 29.58
N ASP A 116 -4.20 28.46 28.83
CA ASP A 116 -4.28 29.86 29.31
C ASP A 116 -5.46 30.11 30.28
N GLY A 117 -6.13 29.06 30.75
CA GLY A 117 -7.16 29.12 31.80
C GLY A 117 -8.60 29.36 31.31
N SER A 118 -8.82 29.38 29.98
CA SER A 118 -10.15 29.65 29.38
C SER A 118 -10.97 28.39 29.04
N ALA A 119 -10.67 27.25 29.65
CA ALA A 119 -11.35 25.99 29.36
C ALA A 119 -12.76 25.94 30.00
N SER A 120 -13.81 26.06 29.17
CA SER A 120 -15.18 25.82 29.63
C SER A 120 -15.41 24.33 29.92
N ALA A 121 -16.33 24.02 30.85
CA ALA A 121 -16.70 22.64 31.20
C ALA A 121 -17.10 21.77 29.98
N LEU A 122 -17.62 22.40 28.94
CA LEU A 122 -17.98 21.74 27.68
C LEU A 122 -16.75 21.28 26.88
N VAL A 123 -15.63 22.00 26.94
CA VAL A 123 -14.40 21.56 26.26
C VAL A 123 -13.78 20.37 26.96
N VAL A 124 -13.78 20.37 28.29
CA VAL A 124 -13.28 19.24 29.10
C VAL A 124 -14.11 17.98 28.85
N SER A 125 -15.45 18.08 28.82
CA SER A 125 -16.30 16.92 28.58
C SER A 125 -16.13 16.33 27.17
N ASN A 126 -16.01 17.17 26.13
CA ASN A 126 -15.71 16.71 24.77
C ASN A 126 -14.32 16.06 24.68
N LEU A 127 -13.31 16.64 25.35
CA LEU A 127 -11.96 16.06 25.38
C LEU A 127 -11.96 14.67 26.01
N VAL A 128 -12.62 14.50 27.17
CA VAL A 128 -12.74 13.19 27.83
C VAL A 128 -13.45 12.19 26.92
N GLY A 129 -14.52 12.62 26.23
CA GLY A 129 -15.23 11.78 25.26
C GLY A 129 -14.32 11.32 24.12
N VAL A 130 -13.58 12.24 23.51
CA VAL A 130 -12.66 11.94 22.39
C VAL A 130 -11.53 11.02 22.84
N VAL A 131 -10.90 11.30 23.99
CA VAL A 131 -9.81 10.49 24.54
C VAL A 131 -10.29 9.09 24.90
N GLY A 132 -11.42 8.97 25.61
CA GLY A 132 -12.00 7.70 26.00
C GLY A 132 -12.42 6.85 24.80
N LEU A 133 -13.09 7.46 23.81
CA LEU A 133 -13.47 6.76 22.58
C LEU A 133 -12.24 6.30 21.79
N SER A 134 -11.22 7.17 21.65
CA SER A 134 -9.98 6.83 20.94
C SER A 134 -9.23 5.68 21.61
N ALA A 135 -9.13 5.70 22.94
CA ALA A 135 -8.50 4.62 23.71
C ALA A 135 -9.26 3.29 23.54
N PHE A 136 -10.59 3.31 23.60
CA PHE A 136 -11.42 2.12 23.39
C PHE A 136 -11.25 1.52 21.99
N LEU A 137 -11.30 2.37 20.95
CA LEU A 137 -11.09 1.92 19.57
C LEU A 137 -9.66 1.39 19.36
N GLY A 138 -8.65 2.06 19.93
CA GLY A 138 -7.25 1.63 19.87
C GLY A 138 -7.03 0.25 20.51
N TYR A 139 -7.59 0.02 21.70
CA TYR A 139 -7.54 -1.27 22.38
C TYR A 139 -8.19 -2.39 21.55
N LYS A 140 -9.35 -2.11 20.95
CA LYS A 140 -10.05 -3.08 20.09
C LYS A 140 -9.26 -3.39 18.81
N ALA A 141 -8.69 -2.37 18.17
CA ALA A 141 -7.86 -2.52 16.98
C ALA A 141 -6.59 -3.34 17.27
N TRP A 142 -5.93 -3.08 18.41
CA TRP A 142 -4.78 -3.86 18.87
C TRP A 142 -5.12 -5.34 19.03
N GLY A 143 -6.26 -5.65 19.67
CA GLY A 143 -6.70 -7.03 19.79
C GLY A 143 -7.05 -7.68 18.45
N LEU A 144 -7.51 -6.93 17.43
CA LEU A 144 -7.70 -7.49 16.08
C LEU A 144 -6.37 -7.76 15.38
N TYR A 145 -5.35 -6.92 15.61
CA TYR A 145 -4.01 -7.06 15.07
C TYR A 145 -3.29 -8.30 15.64
N GLU A 146 -3.27 -8.48 16.96
CA GLU A 146 -2.66 -9.65 17.61
C GLU A 146 -3.27 -10.97 17.13
N ARG A 147 -4.56 -10.98 16.82
CA ARG A 147 -5.28 -12.16 16.31
C ARG A 147 -5.13 -12.36 14.79
N GLY A 148 -4.37 -11.51 14.09
CA GLY A 148 -4.23 -11.56 12.63
C GLY A 148 -5.54 -11.28 11.87
N ARG A 149 -6.55 -10.69 12.52
CA ARG A 149 -7.88 -10.43 11.96
C ARG A 149 -8.06 -9.00 11.46
N LEU A 150 -6.98 -8.23 11.38
CA LEU A 150 -6.99 -6.87 10.85
C LEU A 150 -7.11 -6.88 9.32
N SER A 151 -8.34 -7.05 8.82
CA SER A 151 -8.63 -7.00 7.39
C SER A 151 -8.81 -5.57 6.87
N TRP A 152 -8.59 -5.37 5.56
CA TRP A 152 -8.85 -4.09 4.87
C TRP A 152 -10.32 -3.63 5.02
N GLN A 153 -11.26 -4.57 5.20
CA GLN A 153 -12.66 -4.24 5.50
C GLN A 153 -12.81 -3.53 6.85
N ASN A 154 -12.10 -3.98 7.89
CA ASN A 154 -12.12 -3.34 9.20
C ASN A 154 -11.44 -1.96 9.18
N VAL A 155 -10.35 -1.85 8.42
CA VAL A 155 -9.67 -0.56 8.18
C VAL A 155 -10.59 0.40 7.41
N GLY A 156 -11.24 -0.07 6.35
CA GLY A 156 -12.20 0.69 5.56
C GLY A 156 -13.41 1.15 6.37
N LEU A 157 -13.95 0.30 7.25
CA LEU A 157 -15.02 0.67 8.17
C LEU A 157 -14.57 1.76 9.15
N GLY A 158 -13.36 1.65 9.71
CA GLY A 158 -12.79 2.66 10.59
C GLY A 158 -12.61 4.01 9.89
N LEU A 159 -12.07 4.01 8.67
CA LEU A 159 -11.95 5.22 7.85
C LEU A 159 -13.32 5.80 7.47
N GLY A 160 -14.33 4.96 7.23
CA GLY A 160 -15.70 5.39 6.97
C GLY A 160 -16.33 6.13 8.14
N ILE A 161 -16.19 5.61 9.37
CA ILE A 161 -16.68 6.26 10.58
C ILE A 161 -15.98 7.62 10.79
N LEU A 162 -14.66 7.66 10.65
CA LEU A 162 -13.88 8.92 10.73
C LEU A 162 -14.32 9.93 9.66
N GLY A 163 -14.63 9.47 8.44
CA GLY A 163 -15.15 10.32 7.37
C GLY A 163 -16.51 10.93 7.72
N VAL A 164 -17.44 10.16 8.28
CA VAL A 164 -18.77 10.65 8.71
C VAL A 164 -18.64 11.70 9.82
N VAL A 165 -17.79 11.44 10.82
CA VAL A 165 -17.55 12.39 11.92
C VAL A 165 -16.90 13.68 11.41
N GLY A 166 -15.93 13.58 10.50
CA GLY A 166 -15.27 14.75 9.89
C GLY A 166 -16.18 15.60 9.01
N LEU A 167 -17.21 15.01 8.39
CA LEU A 167 -18.24 15.75 7.64
C LEU A 167 -19.30 16.38 8.56
N GLY A 168 -19.41 15.93 9.81
CA GLY A 168 -20.37 16.44 10.80
C GLY A 168 -20.21 17.92 11.10
N GLU A 169 -18.99 18.45 11.20
CA GLU A 169 -18.76 19.89 11.41
C GLU A 169 -19.26 20.76 10.25
N GLY A 170 -19.20 20.26 9.00
CA GLY A 170 -19.66 20.99 7.82
C GLY A 170 -21.19 21.14 7.74
N ILE A 171 -21.93 20.13 8.21
CA ILE A 171 -23.40 20.13 8.17
C ILE A 171 -23.97 20.84 9.41
N PHE A 172 -23.42 20.60 10.60
CA PHE A 172 -23.88 21.28 11.82
C PHE A 172 -23.52 22.77 11.83
N GLY A 173 -22.35 23.17 11.30
CA GLY A 173 -21.97 24.58 11.15
C GLY A 173 -22.90 25.35 10.21
N SER A 174 -23.28 24.74 9.08
CA SER A 174 -24.24 25.35 8.13
C SER A 174 -25.63 25.49 8.73
N TYR A 175 -26.10 24.50 9.49
CA TYR A 175 -27.42 24.54 10.15
C TYR A 175 -27.48 25.61 11.25
N LEU A 176 -26.43 25.71 12.08
CA LEU A 176 -26.35 26.69 13.17
C LEU A 176 -26.17 28.14 12.65
N TYR A 177 -25.47 28.34 11.53
CA TYR A 177 -25.35 29.66 10.89
C TYR A 177 -26.66 30.09 10.21
N LYS A 178 -27.41 29.14 9.64
CA LYS A 178 -28.73 29.38 9.03
C LYS A 178 -29.81 29.76 10.07
N THR A 179 -29.69 29.31 11.32
CA THR A 179 -30.60 29.69 12.40
C THR A 179 -30.22 31.00 13.09
N LYS A 180 -28.99 31.49 12.93
CA LYS A 180 -28.52 32.77 13.52
C LYS A 180 -28.68 33.98 12.59
N GLY A 181 -28.99 33.77 11.30
CA GLY A 181 -29.24 34.82 10.30
C GLY A 181 -30.65 35.43 10.29
N LYS A 182 -31.47 35.19 11.32
CA LYS A 182 -32.75 35.90 11.53
C LYS A 182 -32.78 36.54 12.92
N LYS A 183 -32.05 37.63 13.08
CA LYS A 183 -32.41 38.75 13.97
C LYS A 183 -31.90 40.04 13.34
#